data_AF-A0A9Y2KVC0-F1
#
_entry.id   AF-A0A9Y2KVC0-F1
#
_cell.length_a   1.000
_cell.length_b   1.000
_cell.length_c   1.000
_cell.angle_alpha   90.00
_cell.angle_beta   90.00
_cell.angle_gamma   90.00
#
_symmetry.space_group_name_H-M   'P 1'
#
loop_
_entity.id
_entity.type
_entity.pdbx_description
1 polymer ?
#
loop_
_entity_poly.entity_id
_entity_poly.type
_entity_poly.pdbx_seq_one_letter_code
_entity_poly.pdbx_strand_id
1 'polypeptide(L)'
;MLESYVSAGFDPAAFWSLTSRLYLAQMKGASVRLEREHKDRAWLAWHTAVLTRAETVPDFSKFVGESPVKPQSPEHLQAMCETLAQAWGAKEL
;
A
#
# COMPACT_ATOMS: atom_id res chain seq x y z
N MET A 1 4.30 22.85 -21.13
CA MET A 1 4.63 21.41 -21.16
C MET A 1 5.86 21.09 -20.32
N LEU A 2 7.03 21.71 -20.58
CA LEU A 2 8.22 21.52 -19.72
C LEU A 2 7.96 21.92 -18.26
N GLU A 3 7.37 23.08 -18.00
CA GLU A 3 7.06 23.52 -16.63
C GLU A 3 6.21 22.49 -15.85
N SER A 4 5.16 21.97 -16.47
CA SER A 4 4.32 20.91 -15.87
C SER A 4 5.10 19.63 -15.61
N TYR A 5 6.04 19.28 -16.49
CA TYR A 5 6.93 18.13 -16.35
C TYR A 5 7.87 18.27 -15.14
N VAL A 6 8.47 19.46 -14.98
CA VAL A 6 9.31 19.79 -13.83
C VAL A 6 8.49 19.82 -12.54
N SER A 7 7.31 20.43 -12.56
CA SER A 7 6.38 20.46 -11.42
C SER A 7 5.95 19.06 -10.98
N ALA A 8 5.81 18.11 -11.91
CA ALA A 8 5.56 16.70 -11.61
C ALA A 8 6.77 15.97 -10.98
N GLY A 9 7.91 16.65 -10.82
CA GLY A 9 9.12 16.15 -10.16
C GLY A 9 10.09 15.41 -11.07
N PHE A 10 9.99 15.60 -12.39
CA PHE A 10 10.91 14.96 -13.35
C PHE A 10 12.11 15.84 -13.69
N ASP A 11 13.21 15.21 -14.12
CA ASP A 11 14.42 15.89 -14.58
C ASP A 11 14.14 16.76 -15.83
N PRO A 12 14.37 18.09 -15.78
CA PRO A 12 14.18 18.97 -16.92
C PRO A 12 15.00 18.58 -18.16
N ALA A 13 16.20 17.99 -17.98
CA ALA A 13 17.06 17.64 -19.11
C ALA A 13 16.48 16.48 -19.93
N ALA A 14 15.86 15.50 -19.27
CA ALA A 14 15.23 14.37 -19.92
C ALA A 14 14.05 14.75 -20.83
N PHE A 15 13.37 15.87 -20.56
CA PHE A 15 12.18 16.33 -21.32
C PHE A 15 12.43 16.39 -22.83
N TRP A 16 13.60 16.89 -23.24
CA TRP A 16 13.92 17.13 -24.65
C TRP A 16 14.07 15.85 -25.48
N SER A 17 14.27 14.70 -24.83
CA SER A 17 14.34 13.38 -25.47
C SER A 17 12.98 12.67 -25.60
N LEU A 18 11.91 13.24 -25.03
CA LEU A 18 10.62 12.57 -24.97
C LEU A 18 9.86 12.68 -26.29
N THR A 19 9.24 11.56 -26.68
CA THR A 19 8.12 11.60 -27.62
C THR A 19 6.84 12.00 -26.88
N SER A 20 5.84 12.52 -27.60
CA SER A 20 4.54 12.89 -27.00
C SER A 20 3.87 11.73 -26.26
N ARG A 21 4.04 10.49 -26.74
CA ARG A 21 3.52 9.29 -26.07
C ARG A 21 4.22 9.00 -24.76
N LEU A 22 5.54 9.18 -24.70
CA LEU A 22 6.32 9.01 -23.47
C LEU A 22 6.00 10.09 -22.44
N TYR A 23 5.93 11.36 -22.88
CA TYR A 23 5.48 12.47 -22.03
C TYR A 23 4.11 12.17 -21.41
N LEU A 24 3.14 11.74 -22.24
CA LEU A 24 1.80 11.41 -21.75
C LEU A 24 1.82 10.26 -20.73
N ALA A 25 2.58 9.20 -20.98
CA ALA A 25 2.68 8.06 -20.08
C ALA A 25 3.26 8.47 -18.72
N GLN A 26 4.35 9.24 -18.72
CA GLN A 26 5.01 9.72 -17.50
C GLN A 26 4.11 10.68 -16.71
N MET A 27 3.49 11.65 -17.38
CA MET A 27 2.60 12.62 -16.73
C MET A 27 1.33 11.96 -16.16
N LYS A 28 0.77 10.95 -16.83
CA LYS A 28 -0.34 10.15 -16.28
C LYS A 28 0.08 9.40 -15.02
N GLY A 29 1.25 8.76 -15.02
CA GLY A 29 1.80 8.10 -13.85
C GLY A 29 2.00 9.08 -12.68
N ALA A 30 2.58 10.25 -12.95
CA ALA A 30 2.74 11.30 -11.94
C ALA A 30 1.41 11.81 -11.39
N SER A 31 0.40 12.03 -12.24
CA SER A 31 -0.94 12.45 -11.81
C SER A 31 -1.56 11.46 -10.82
N VAL A 32 -1.54 10.16 -11.15
CA VAL A 32 -2.08 9.10 -10.28
C VAL A 32 -1.31 9.04 -8.95
N ARG A 33 0.02 9.18 -8.98
CA ARG A 33 0.85 9.24 -7.77
C ARG A 33 0.46 10.44 -6.89
N LEU A 34 0.40 11.64 -7.47
CA LEU A 34 0.07 12.88 -6.75
C LEU A 34 -1.34 12.83 -6.15
N GLU A 35 -2.30 12.22 -6.85
CA GLU A 35 -3.65 12.02 -6.34
C GLU A 35 -3.65 11.11 -5.09
N ARG A 36 -2.89 10.01 -5.11
CA ARG A 36 -2.72 9.12 -3.94
C ARG A 36 -2.08 9.87 -2.78
N GLU A 37 -0.96 10.56 -3.02
CA GLU A 37 -0.28 11.36 -2.00
C GLU A 37 -1.17 12.47 -1.40
N HIS A 38 -2.05 13.06 -2.22
CA HIS A 38 -3.02 14.04 -1.75
C HIS A 38 -4.06 13.39 -0.83
N LYS A 39 -4.63 12.24 -1.25
CA LYS A 39 -5.59 11.47 -0.44
C LYS A 39 -4.98 11.01 0.88
N ASP A 40 -3.74 10.52 0.87
CA ASP A 40 -3.02 10.08 2.06
C ASP A 40 -2.80 11.24 3.05
N ARG A 41 -2.40 12.41 2.54
CA ARG A 41 -2.24 13.62 3.37
C ARG A 41 -3.57 14.14 3.91
N ALA A 42 -4.62 14.15 3.08
CA ALA A 42 -5.96 14.56 3.51
C ALA A 42 -6.50 13.62 4.60
N TRP A 43 -6.30 12.31 4.43
CA TRP A 43 -6.62 11.30 5.43
C TRP A 43 -5.88 11.56 6.73
N LEU A 44 -4.54 11.70 6.69
CA LEU A 44 -3.74 11.96 7.88
C LEU A 44 -4.17 13.25 8.61
N ALA A 45 -4.35 14.35 7.88
CA ALA A 45 -4.72 15.64 8.46
C ALA A 45 -6.11 15.58 9.13
N TRP A 46 -7.08 14.95 8.46
CA TRP A 46 -8.41 14.75 9.03
C TRP A 46 -8.32 13.92 10.31
N HIS A 47 -7.68 12.75 10.27
CA HIS A 47 -7.68 11.81 11.41
C HIS A 47 -6.93 12.35 12.59
N THR A 48 -5.82 13.06 12.37
CA THR A 48 -5.12 13.76 13.44
C THR A 48 -6.03 14.78 14.11
N ALA A 49 -6.74 15.61 13.33
CA ALA A 49 -7.61 16.66 13.87
C ALA A 49 -8.77 16.09 14.70
N VAL A 50 -9.38 14.98 14.27
CA VAL A 50 -10.49 14.38 14.99
C VAL A 50 -10.05 13.53 16.17
N LEU A 51 -9.00 12.72 16.04
CA LEU A 51 -8.50 11.93 17.16
C LEU A 51 -7.99 12.82 18.31
N THR A 52 -7.42 13.99 17.99
CA THR A 52 -7.02 14.98 19.01
C THR A 52 -8.22 15.52 19.79
N ARG A 53 -9.41 15.53 19.19
CA ARG A 53 -10.66 16.04 19.79
C ARG A 53 -11.54 14.93 20.37
N ALA A 54 -11.15 13.67 20.22
CA ALA A 54 -11.96 12.54 20.66
C ALA A 54 -11.84 12.36 22.18
N GLU A 55 -12.97 12.23 22.88
CA GLU A 55 -13.00 11.93 24.32
C GLU A 55 -12.49 10.51 24.62
N THR A 56 -12.64 9.59 23.67
CA THR A 56 -12.14 8.21 23.75
C THR A 56 -11.51 7.84 22.42
N VAL A 57 -10.27 7.34 22.46
CA VAL A 57 -9.54 6.89 21.27
C VAL A 57 -10.12 5.54 20.83
N PRO A 58 -10.50 5.38 19.54
CA PRO A 58 -11.02 4.11 19.05
C PRO A 58 -9.93 3.03 19.07
N ASP A 59 -10.36 1.78 19.19
CA ASP A 59 -9.46 0.64 18.99
C ASP A 59 -8.84 0.69 17.59
N PHE A 60 -7.50 0.62 17.54
CA PHE A 60 -6.75 0.79 16.30
C PHE A 60 -7.09 -0.26 15.24
N SER A 61 -7.23 -1.53 15.64
CA SER A 61 -7.52 -2.62 14.70
C SER A 61 -8.87 -2.41 14.01
N LYS A 62 -9.88 -1.94 14.77
CA LYS A 62 -11.20 -1.61 14.24
C LYS A 62 -11.19 -0.35 13.38
N PHE A 63 -10.35 0.63 13.74
CA PHE A 63 -10.29 1.93 13.09
C PHE A 63 -9.60 1.89 11.72
N VAL A 64 -8.49 1.15 11.61
CA VAL A 64 -7.76 1.00 10.34
C VAL A 64 -8.42 -0.02 9.40
N GLY A 65 -9.40 -0.79 9.91
CA GLY A 65 -10.13 -1.77 9.11
C GLY A 65 -9.30 -3.01 8.76
N GLU A 66 -8.22 -3.27 9.50
CA GLU A 66 -7.52 -4.54 9.38
C GLU A 66 -8.47 -5.65 9.84
N SER A 67 -8.81 -6.55 8.91
CA SER A 67 -9.51 -7.78 9.30
C SER A 67 -8.58 -8.55 10.24
N PRO A 68 -9.05 -8.93 11.44
CA PRO A 68 -8.25 -9.80 12.29
C PRO A 68 -7.91 -11.04 11.46
N VAL A 69 -6.62 -11.35 11.34
CA VAL A 69 -6.17 -12.58 10.69
C VAL A 69 -6.82 -13.72 11.47
N LYS A 70 -7.76 -14.41 10.83
CA LYS A 70 -8.45 -15.53 11.47
C LYS A 70 -7.38 -16.59 11.77
N PRO A 71 -7.20 -17.01 13.03
CA PRO A 71 -6.25 -18.07 13.36
C PRO A 71 -6.55 -19.30 12.50
N GLN A 72 -5.51 -19.93 11.94
CA GLN A 72 -5.68 -21.21 11.24
C GLN A 72 -6.24 -22.25 12.21
N SER A 73 -7.12 -23.11 11.72
CA SER A 73 -7.70 -24.15 12.57
C SER A 73 -6.63 -25.17 12.97
N PRO A 74 -6.75 -25.81 14.15
CA PRO A 74 -5.79 -26.81 14.61
C PRO A 74 -5.55 -27.92 13.57
N GLU A 75 -6.60 -28.31 12.85
CA GLU A 75 -6.55 -29.34 11.80
C GLU A 75 -5.70 -28.89 10.60
N HIS A 76 -5.82 -27.62 10.19
CA HIS A 76 -4.98 -27.07 9.12
C HIS A 76 -3.51 -26.99 9.53
N LEU A 77 -3.24 -26.58 10.77
CA LEU A 77 -1.87 -26.54 11.30
C LEU A 77 -1.27 -27.94 11.37
N GLN A 78 -2.06 -28.93 11.80
CA GLN A 78 -1.62 -30.32 11.87
C GLN A 78 -1.33 -30.90 10.48
N ALA A 79 -2.23 -30.70 9.50
CA ALA A 79 -2.00 -31.13 8.12
C ALA A 79 -0.76 -30.45 7.49
N MET A 80 -0.53 -29.17 7.79
CA MET A 80 0.70 -28.47 7.37
C MET A 80 1.93 -29.11 8.00
N CYS A 81 1.92 -29.41 9.30
CA CYS A 81 3.03 -30.08 9.97
C CYS A 81 3.29 -31.49 9.41
N GLU A 82 2.23 -32.26 9.15
CA GLU A 82 2.31 -33.62 8.60
C GLU A 82 2.89 -33.62 7.18
N THR A 83 2.42 -32.72 6.31
CA THR A 83 2.97 -32.57 4.94
C THR A 83 4.45 -32.17 4.98
N LEU A 84 4.84 -31.30 5.91
CA LEU A 84 6.22 -30.87 6.09
C LEU A 84 7.12 -32.01 6.63
N ALA A 85 6.59 -32.81 7.56
CA ALA A 85 7.27 -34.00 8.09
C ALA A 85 7.46 -35.08 7.01
N GLN A 86 6.44 -35.32 6.19
CA GLN A 86 6.52 -36.26 5.05
C GLN A 86 7.54 -35.80 4.00
N ALA A 87 7.59 -34.50 3.69
CA ALA A 87 8.59 -33.94 2.78
C ALA A 87 10.04 -34.11 3.29
N TRP A 88 10.23 -34.14 4.60
CA TRP A 88 11.51 -34.46 5.25
C TRP A 88 11.76 -35.95 5.48
N GLY A 89 10.91 -36.83 4.93
CA GLY A 89 11.12 -38.27 4.92
C GLY A 89 10.69 -38.98 6.21
N ALA A 90 9.88 -38.34 7.06
CA ALA A 90 9.20 -39.06 8.13
C ALA A 90 8.21 -40.07 7.52
N LYS A 91 8.39 -41.36 7.81
CA LYS A 91 7.42 -42.41 7.49
C LYS A 91 6.37 -42.41 8.60
N GLU A 92 5.16 -41.97 8.25
CA GLU A 92 3.87 -42.03 8.96
C GLU A 92 3.91 -41.91 10.50
N LEU A 93 3.25 -40.86 11.03
CA LEU A 93 2.86 -40.73 12.44
C LEU A 93 1.50 -41.39 12.67
#